data_AF-I4HW91-F1
#
_entry.id   AF-I4HW91-F1
#
_cell.length_a   1.000
_cell.length_b   1.000
_cell.length_c   1.000
_cell.angle_alpha   90.00
_cell.angle_beta   90.00
_cell.angle_gamma   90.00
#
_symmetry.space_group_name_H-M   'P 1'
#
loop_
_entity.id
_entity.type
_entity.pdbx_description
1 polymer ?
#
loop_
_entity_poly.entity_id
_entity_poly.type
_entity_poly.pdbx_seq_one_letter_code
_entity_poly.pdbx_strand_id
1 'polypeptide(L)' 'MLFRQAITALPAENDGYFYVDWRQLQPVIEAKFPIMRVLELSIKPLFNNLRSLTISSQGSENSVRRGTIFFNLGVKS' A
#
# COMPACT_ATOMS: atom_id res chain seq x y z
N MET A 1 -6.76 -14.25 6.35
CA MET A 1 -7.83 -13.81 5.42
C MET A 1 -7.55 -12.47 4.75
N LEU A 2 -6.94 -11.48 5.43
CA LEU A 2 -6.67 -10.14 4.87
C LEU A 2 -5.82 -10.13 3.58
N PHE A 3 -4.83 -11.03 3.46
CA PHE A 3 -3.97 -11.11 2.26
C PHE A 3 -4.74 -11.40 0.98
N ARG A 4 -5.63 -12.41 0.99
CA ARG A 4 -6.41 -12.79 -0.20
C ARG A 4 -7.26 -11.62 -0.69
N GLN A 5 -7.90 -10.87 0.21
CA GLN A 5 -8.72 -9.71 -0.15
C GLN A 5 -7.90 -8.57 -0.79
N ALA A 6 -6.66 -8.36 -0.33
CA ALA A 6 -5.80 -7.31 -0.86
C ALA A 6 -5.25 -7.63 -2.26
N ILE A 7 -5.15 -8.92 -2.62
CA ILE A 7 -4.64 -9.35 -3.93
C ILE A 7 -5.75 -9.63 -4.95
N THR A 8 -7.02 -9.76 -4.55
CA THR A 8 -8.13 -9.99 -5.49
C THR A 8 -8.33 -8.83 -6.47
N ALA A 9 -7.93 -7.61 -6.08
CA ALA A 9 -8.04 -6.42 -6.91
C ALA A 9 -6.89 -6.27 -7.93
N LEU A 10 -5.86 -7.14 -7.86
CA LEU A 10 -4.75 -7.09 -8.80
C LEU A 10 -5.20 -7.62 -10.18
N PRO A 11 -4.77 -6.99 -11.29
CA PRO A 11 -5.02 -7.51 -12.63
C PRO A 11 -4.44 -8.92 -12.78
N ALA A 12 -5.11 -9.80 -13.54
CA ALA A 12 -4.64 -11.17 -13.77
C ALA A 12 -3.27 -11.23 -14.46
N GLU A 13 -3.00 -10.28 -15.37
CA GLU A 13 -1.68 -10.05 -15.95
C GLU A 13 -0.91 -9.05 -15.07
N ASN A 14 -0.02 -9.56 -14.24
CA ASN A 14 0.96 -8.77 -13.52
C ASN A 14 2.29 -9.55 -13.46
N ASP A 15 3.42 -8.84 -13.52
CA ASP A 15 4.77 -9.42 -13.40
C ASP A 15 5.13 -9.67 -11.92
N GLY A 16 4.14 -9.97 -11.09
CA GLY A 16 4.24 -10.09 -9.66
C GLY A 16 3.86 -8.82 -8.89
N TYR A 17 3.82 -8.99 -7.57
CA TYR A 17 3.38 -7.96 -6.64
C TYR A 17 4.18 -8.01 -5.33
N PHE A 18 4.31 -6.85 -4.71
CA PHE A 18 4.84 -6.69 -3.37
C PHE A 18 3.71 -6.26 -2.43
N TYR A 19 3.45 -7.07 -1.41
CA TYR A 19 2.44 -6.80 -0.39
C TYR A 19 3.09 -6.45 0.94
N VAL A 20 2.56 -5.45 1.63
CA VAL A 20 2.95 -5.15 3.00
C VAL A 20 1.73 -4.84 3.87
N ASP A 21 1.69 -5.40 5.08
CA ASP A 21 0.74 -5.01 6.12
C ASP A 21 1.22 -3.68 6.73
N TRP A 22 0.44 -2.62 6.50
CA TRP A 22 0.81 -1.27 6.92
C TRP A 22 0.92 -1.18 8.44
N ARG A 23 0.08 -1.90 9.19
CA ARG A 23 0.08 -1.83 10.66
C ARG A 23 1.36 -2.40 11.27
N GLN A 24 2.02 -3.32 10.56
CA GLN A 24 3.30 -3.88 10.98
C GLN A 24 4.48 -2.99 10.56
N LEU A 25 4.37 -2.33 9.41
CA LEU A 25 5.42 -1.47 8.87
C LEU A 25 5.42 -0.07 9.49
N GLN A 26 4.25 0.46 9.86
CA GLN A 26 4.04 1.82 10.35
C GLN A 26 4.97 2.18 11.52
N PRO A 27 5.09 1.37 12.61
CA PRO A 27 5.98 1.70 13.72
C PRO A 27 7.46 1.79 13.30
N VAL A 28 7.88 0.98 12.33
CA VAL A 28 9.26 0.96 11.83
C VAL A 28 9.56 2.21 11.00
N ILE A 29 8.61 2.62 10.14
CA ILE A 29 8.73 3.83 9.32
C ILE A 29 8.72 5.07 10.22
N GLU A 30 7.81 5.17 11.18
CA GLU A 30 7.72 6.30 12.12
C GLU A 30 8.96 6.43 13.01
N ALA A 31 9.59 5.30 13.36
CA ALA A 31 10.84 5.31 14.12
C ALA A 31 12.04 5.79 13.29
N LYS A 32 12.09 5.44 11.99
CA LYS A 32 13.21 5.77 11.11
C LYS A 32 13.08 7.11 10.39
N PHE A 33 11.85 7.58 10.16
CA PHE A 33 11.56 8.78 9.38
C PHE A 33 10.69 9.75 10.21
N PRO A 34 11.32 10.59 11.06
CA PRO A 34 10.60 11.50 11.96
C PRO A 34 9.68 12.48 11.23
N ILE A 35 9.98 12.78 9.95
CA ILE A 35 9.18 13.66 9.09
C ILE A 35 7.76 13.14 8.85
N MET A 36 7.50 11.84 9.05
CA MET A 36 6.15 11.29 8.96
C MET A 36 5.20 11.90 9.99
N ARG A 37 5.68 12.32 11.17
CA ARG A 37 4.85 13.04 12.17
C ARG A 37 4.35 14.40 11.68
N VAL A 38 5.06 15.03 10.75
CA VAL A 38 4.65 16.32 10.17
C VAL A 38 3.57 16.09 9.11
N LEU A 39 3.71 15.03 8.30
CA LEU A 39 2.72 14.64 7.28
C LEU A 39 1.43 14.05 7.89
N GLU A 40 1.52 13.47 9.09
CA GLU A 40 0.37 13.01 9.87
C GLU A 40 -0.67 14.13 10.09
N LEU A 41 -0.28 15.40 10.19
CA LEU A 41 -1.23 16.47 10.51
C LEU A 41 -2.28 16.70 9.40
N SER A 42 -1.91 16.45 8.14
CA SER A 42 -2.81 16.70 6.98
C SER A 42 -3.41 15.42 6.39
N ILE A 43 -2.82 14.26 6.65
CA ILE A 43 -3.16 12.99 5.96
C ILE A 43 -3.51 11.86 6.95
N LYS A 44 -3.54 12.15 8.26
CA LYS A 44 -3.83 11.18 9.33
C LYS A 44 -5.03 10.26 9.08
N PRO A 45 -6.19 10.76 8.61
CA PRO A 45 -7.37 9.92 8.44
C PRO A 45 -7.14 8.77 7.45
N LEU A 46 -6.34 9.01 6.41
CA LEU A 46 -5.99 7.99 5.41
C LEU A 46 -5.01 6.97 5.99
N PHE A 47 -3.91 7.42 6.61
CA PHE A 47 -2.88 6.52 7.16
C PHE A 47 -3.37 5.70 8.36
N ASN A 48 -4.19 6.27 9.23
CA ASN A 48 -4.76 5.56 10.38
C ASN A 48 -5.73 4.45 9.99
N ASN A 49 -6.37 4.60 8.83
CA ASN A 49 -7.29 3.62 8.28
C ASN A 49 -6.60 2.67 7.30
N LEU A 50 -5.34 2.92 6.92
CA LEU A 50 -4.61 2.07 6.00
C LEU A 50 -4.26 0.72 6.64
N ARG A 51 -4.69 -0.37 6.02
CA ARG A 51 -4.43 -1.74 6.48
C ARG A 51 -3.28 -2.38 5.72
N SER A 52 -3.20 -2.17 4.42
CA SER A 52 -2.13 -2.73 3.59
C SER A 52 -1.86 -1.88 2.35
N LEU A 53 -0.64 -1.99 1.86
CA LEU A 53 -0.24 -1.51 0.55
C LEU A 53 0.15 -2.71 -0.32
N THR A 54 -0.32 -2.71 -1.56
CA THR A 54 0.12 -3.67 -2.57
C THR A 54 0.62 -2.91 -3.79
N ILE A 55 1.82 -3.23 -4.26
CA ILE A 55 2.38 -2.67 -5.49
C ILE A 55 2.47 -3.81 -6.49
N SER A 56 1.82 -3.68 -7.65
CA SER A 56 1.92 -4.67 -8.73
C SER A 56 2.59 -4.08 -9.95
N SER A 57 3.48 -4.85 -10.57
CA SER A 57 4.06 -4.53 -11.87
C SER A 57 3.14 -5.07 -12.98
N GLN A 58 2.86 -4.28 -14.01
CA GLN A 58 2.01 -4.66 -15.14
C GLN A 58 2.85 -4.79 -16.43
N GLY A 59 4.16 -5.02 -16.28
CA GLY A 59 5.08 -5.09 -17.39
C GLY A 59 5.30 -3.75 -18.08
N SER A 60 5.63 -3.82 -19.37
CA SER A 60 6.01 -2.67 -20.18
C SER A 60 5.15 -2.62 -21.44
N GLU A 61 4.51 -1.49 -21.69
CA GLU A 61 3.80 -1.23 -22.94
C GLU A 61 4.49 -0.06 -23.63
N ASN A 62 4.90 -0.24 -24.89
CA ASN A 62 5.67 0.74 -25.66
C ASN A 62 6.91 1.28 -24.92
N SER A 63 7.66 0.38 -24.25
CA SER A 63 8.84 0.70 -23.43
C SER A 63 8.56 1.53 -22.16
N VAL A 64 7.28 1.73 -21.80
CA VAL A 64 6.88 2.40 -20.56
C VAL A 64 6.46 1.34 -19.55
N ARG A 65 7.18 1.27 -18.42
CA ARG A 65 6.81 0.39 -17.30
C ARG A 65 5.52 0.87 -16.66
N ARG A 66 4.59 -0.05 -16.49
CA ARG A 66 3.32 0.21 -15.81
C ARG A 66 3.28 -0.52 -14.48
N GLY A 67 2.69 0.13 -13.50
CA GLY A 67 2.46 -0.46 -12.20
C GLY A 67 1.28 0.22 -11.54
N THR A 68 0.66 -0.49 -10.60
CA THR A 68 -0.46 0.04 -9.82
C THR A 68 -0.17 -0.13 -8.34
N ILE A 69 -0.51 0.92 -7.58
CA ILE A 69 -0.43 0.93 -6.13
C ILE A 69 -1.86 0.83 -5.60
N PHE A 70 -2.12 -0.21 -4.82
CA PHE A 70 -3.40 -0.44 -4.17
C PHE A 70 -3.29 -0.13 -2.68
N PHE A 71 -4.17 0.76 -2.22
CA PHE A 71 -4.33 1.10 -0.81
C PHE A 71 -5.57 0.39 -0.28
N ASN A 72 -5.40 -0.49 0.71
CA ASN A 72 -6.52 -1.12 1.39
C ASN A 72 -6.85 -0.35 2.66
N LEU A 73 -7.98 0.37 2.64
CA LEU A 73 -8.46 1.15 3.79
C LEU A 73 -9.49 0.33 4.58
N GLY A 74 -9.34 0.28 5.89
CA GLY A 74 -10.33 -0.24 6.82
C GLY A 74 -11.14 0.88 7.44
N VAL A 75 -12.45 0.69 7.57
CA VAL A 75 -13.27 1.50 8.47
C VAL A 75 -13.02 1.00 9.90
N LYS A 76 -12.61 1.89 10.82
CA LYS A 76 -12.76 1.63 12.26
C LYS A 76 -14.25 1.71 12.57
N SER A 77 -14.89 0.56 12.80
CA SER A 77 -16.18 0.50 13.51
C SER A 77 -15.97 0.72 14.99
#